data_AF-A0AB74R445-F1
#
_entry.id   AF-A0AB74R445-F1
#
_cell.length_a   1.000
_cell.length_b   1.000
_cell.length_c   1.000
_cell.angle_alpha   90.00
_cell.angle_beta   90.00
_cell.angle_gamma   90.00
#
_symmetry.space_group_name_H-M   'P 1'
#
loop_
_entity.id
_entity.type
_entity.pdbx_description
1 polymer ?
#
loop_
_entity_poly.entity_id
_entity_poly.type
_entity_poly.pdbx_seq_one_letter_code
_entity_poly.pdbx_strand_id
1 'polypeptide(L)'
;MGICRWNVSSNVKCAKNSFVVSAFVMNLVYYFMLLVGVILFVFYGGRTFETSNEIMITFILNELPVGAIGIIIAGVFAAAMSSIDSILNSMTTVFTKDIYEFYFKKDNKESSLKVTMIITVVIGVVMTGFIIMGFGGSIKSILDLVGNYISYFAGPATGAFVLAMFTYKANDKGVSIGFIVGLVLGFFISNKYNVSWLWNPAIGATITLIFGYIFSVILKKNHKVDDIKKYTAFGMRNHLISQGMDKVDGVSIVPFSLGKQELIVLAFFIIQYIILFLIQF
;
A
#
# COMPACT_ATOMS: atom_id res chain seq x y z
N MET A 1 -4.66 3.39 0.90
CA MET A 1 -4.92 4.84 1.01
C MET A 1 -5.01 5.56 -0.34
N GLY A 2 -4.09 5.34 -1.29
CA GLY A 2 -4.06 6.13 -2.55
C GLY A 2 -5.26 5.95 -3.49
N ILE A 3 -5.84 4.73 -3.57
CA ILE A 3 -6.81 4.40 -4.63
C ILE A 3 -8.15 5.15 -4.49
N CYS A 4 -8.68 5.27 -3.27
CA CYS A 4 -9.97 5.93 -3.02
C CYS A 4 -9.94 7.45 -3.25
N ARG A 5 -8.77 8.10 -3.16
CA ARG A 5 -8.62 9.54 -3.44
C ARG A 5 -8.79 9.87 -4.91
N TRP A 6 -8.46 8.94 -5.82
CA TRP A 6 -8.62 9.16 -7.26
C TRP A 6 -10.09 9.31 -7.67
N ASN A 7 -10.99 8.59 -6.99
CA ASN A 7 -12.42 8.64 -7.27
C ASN A 7 -13.08 9.97 -6.90
N VAL A 8 -12.40 10.83 -6.12
CA VAL A 8 -12.87 12.17 -5.77
C VAL A 8 -12.53 13.18 -6.87
N SER A 9 -11.55 12.88 -7.74
CA SER A 9 -11.22 13.77 -8.85
C SER A 9 -12.24 13.62 -9.97
N SER A 10 -12.85 14.74 -10.37
CA SER A 10 -13.83 14.78 -11.46
C SER A 10 -13.23 14.47 -12.83
N ASN A 11 -11.89 14.47 -12.94
CA ASN A 11 -11.18 14.37 -14.20
C ASN A 11 -9.96 13.44 -14.10
N VAL A 12 -9.84 12.52 -15.07
CA VAL A 12 -8.73 11.55 -15.19
C VAL A 12 -7.36 12.24 -15.23
N LYS A 13 -7.28 13.42 -15.85
CA LYS A 13 -6.03 14.20 -15.90
C LYS A 13 -5.56 14.64 -14.52
N CYS A 14 -6.48 15.06 -13.64
CA CYS A 14 -6.15 15.43 -12.27
C CYS A 14 -5.67 14.22 -11.46
N ALA A 15 -6.29 13.05 -11.66
CA ALA A 15 -5.80 11.81 -11.06
C ALA A 15 -4.35 11.52 -11.50
N LYS A 16 -4.07 11.51 -12.80
CA LYS A 16 -2.71 11.26 -13.28
C LYS A 16 -1.70 12.28 -12.78
N ASN A 17 -2.04 13.57 -12.76
CA ASN A 17 -1.16 14.60 -12.24
C ASN A 17 -0.88 14.43 -10.74
N SER A 18 -1.89 14.09 -9.92
CA SER A 18 -1.62 13.89 -8.49
C SER A 18 -0.77 12.64 -8.24
N PHE A 19 -0.80 11.65 -9.14
CA PHE A 19 0.11 10.48 -9.06
C PHE A 19 1.55 10.90 -9.30
N VAL A 20 1.78 11.70 -10.34
CA VAL A 20 3.10 12.28 -10.63
C VAL A 20 3.60 13.08 -9.43
N VAL A 21 2.80 14.03 -8.94
CA VAL A 21 3.18 14.87 -7.78
C VAL A 21 3.49 14.02 -6.56
N SER A 22 2.68 13.00 -6.28
CA SER A 22 2.91 12.08 -5.15
C SER A 22 4.24 11.33 -5.28
N ALA A 23 4.59 10.87 -6.49
CA ALA A 23 5.85 10.17 -6.74
C ALA A 23 7.07 11.07 -6.45
N PHE A 24 7.05 12.34 -6.91
CA PHE A 24 8.13 13.29 -6.65
C PHE A 24 8.23 13.68 -5.18
N VAL A 25 7.11 14.08 -4.57
CA VAL A 25 7.09 14.56 -3.17
C VAL A 25 7.51 13.46 -2.22
N MET A 26 7.03 12.23 -2.43
CA MET A 26 7.38 11.10 -1.56
C MET A 26 8.88 10.76 -1.62
N ASN A 27 9.49 10.79 -2.81
CA ASN A 27 10.94 10.61 -2.95
C ASN A 27 11.73 11.71 -2.23
N LEU A 28 11.31 12.98 -2.39
CA LEU A 28 11.95 14.11 -1.70
C LEU A 28 11.92 13.93 -0.17
N VAL A 29 10.77 13.52 0.38
CA VAL A 29 10.61 13.27 1.82
C VAL A 29 11.55 12.14 2.27
N TYR A 30 11.68 11.05 1.50
CA TYR A 30 12.60 9.97 1.85
C TYR A 30 14.05 10.42 1.88
N TYR A 31 14.50 11.20 0.90
CA TYR A 31 15.86 11.73 0.90
C TYR A 31 16.14 12.68 2.05
N PHE A 32 15.18 13.54 2.38
CA PHE A 32 15.29 14.42 3.53
C PHE A 32 15.43 13.62 4.84
N MET A 33 14.60 12.59 5.03
CA MET A 33 14.66 11.73 6.21
C MET A 33 15.98 10.94 6.31
N LEU A 34 16.50 10.43 5.18
CA LEU A 34 17.80 9.76 5.13
C LEU A 34 18.95 10.72 5.50
N LEU A 35 18.93 11.95 4.95
CA LEU A 35 19.93 12.97 5.22
C LEU A 35 19.94 13.35 6.71
N VAL A 36 18.77 13.53 7.32
CA VAL A 36 18.65 13.76 8.78
C VAL A 36 19.26 12.59 9.57
N GLY A 37 18.99 11.35 9.16
CA GLY A 37 19.59 10.17 9.80
C GLY A 37 21.11 10.15 9.74
N VAL A 38 21.71 10.50 8.59
CA VAL A 38 23.17 10.59 8.41
C VAL A 38 23.76 11.72 9.28
N ILE A 39 23.12 12.88 9.33
CA ILE A 39 23.57 13.99 10.18
C ILE A 39 23.57 13.58 11.65
N LEU A 40 22.51 12.94 12.13
CA LEU A 40 22.45 12.46 13.52
C LEU A 40 23.51 11.40 13.82
N PHE A 41 23.80 10.52 12.86
CA PHE A 41 24.87 9.53 13.00
C PHE A 41 26.26 10.18 13.19
N VAL A 42 26.57 11.20 12.38
CA VAL A 42 27.82 11.96 12.49
C VAL A 42 27.85 12.79 13.78
N PHE A 43 26.73 13.43 14.15
CA PHE A 43 26.62 14.24 15.36
C PHE A 43 26.93 13.44 16.64
N TYR A 44 26.40 12.22 16.73
CA TYR A 44 26.65 11.33 17.88
C TYR A 44 27.96 10.53 17.77
N GLY A 45 28.80 10.78 16.76
CA GLY A 45 30.09 10.10 16.59
C GLY A 45 29.97 8.58 16.45
N GLY A 46 28.86 8.08 15.92
CA GLY A 46 28.60 6.63 15.80
C GLY A 46 28.28 5.92 17.12
N ARG A 47 27.86 6.65 18.18
CA ARG A 47 27.36 6.05 19.42
C ARG A 47 26.24 5.03 19.13
N THR A 48 26.34 3.85 19.74
CA THR A 48 25.29 2.83 19.65
C THR A 48 24.15 3.14 20.62
N PHE A 49 22.92 3.03 20.13
CA PHE A 49 21.69 3.13 20.91
C PHE A 49 21.06 1.74 21.00
N GLU A 50 20.34 1.44 22.08
CA GLU A 50 19.66 0.15 22.23
C GLU A 50 18.56 -0.03 21.18
N THR A 51 17.86 1.06 20.82
CA THR A 51 16.90 1.08 19.73
C THR A 51 17.18 2.24 18.76
N SER A 52 17.02 1.99 17.46
CA SER A 52 17.20 3.03 16.43
C SER A 52 16.15 4.15 16.55
N ASN A 53 15.03 3.90 17.22
CA ASN A 53 13.96 4.87 17.41
C ASN A 53 14.34 5.98 18.41
N GLU A 54 15.25 5.69 19.35
CA GLU A 54 15.66 6.63 20.40
C GLU A 54 16.56 7.76 19.91
N ILE A 55 17.27 7.57 18.80
CA ILE A 55 18.29 8.52 18.31
C ILE A 55 17.66 9.89 18.07
N MET A 56 16.55 9.92 17.32
CA MET A 56 15.85 11.16 16.98
C MET A 56 15.16 11.76 18.21
N ILE A 57 14.57 10.94 19.08
CA ILE A 57 13.90 11.40 20.30
C ILE A 57 14.91 12.05 21.25
N THR A 58 16.06 11.42 21.45
CA THR A 58 17.15 11.92 22.30
C THR A 58 17.67 13.26 21.80
N PHE A 59 17.83 13.41 20.49
CA PHE A 59 18.25 14.68 19.88
C PHE A 59 17.21 15.79 20.11
N ILE A 60 15.93 15.49 19.89
CA ILE A 60 14.85 16.46 20.07
C ILE A 60 14.78 16.94 21.52
N LEU A 61 14.92 16.05 22.49
CA LEU A 61 14.76 16.39 23.90
C LEU A 61 15.97 17.11 24.51
N ASN A 62 17.19 16.78 24.07
CA ASN A 62 18.41 17.25 24.72
C ASN A 62 19.08 18.44 24.00
N GLU A 63 18.94 18.54 22.67
CA GLU A 63 19.74 19.49 21.88
C GLU A 63 18.93 20.69 21.35
N LEU A 64 17.60 20.65 21.41
CA LEU A 64 16.75 21.71 20.87
C LEU A 64 16.26 22.69 21.95
N PRO A 65 16.07 23.98 21.60
CA PRO A 65 15.48 24.95 22.51
C PRO A 65 14.00 24.65 22.75
N VAL A 66 13.51 24.97 23.94
CA VAL A 66 12.16 24.62 24.44
C VAL A 66 11.03 24.94 23.45
N GLY A 67 11.10 26.09 22.75
CA GLY A 67 10.10 26.47 21.75
C GLY A 67 10.09 25.58 20.49
N ALA A 68 11.25 25.12 20.02
CA ALA A 68 11.36 24.25 18.85
C ALA A 68 10.89 22.83 19.16
N ILE A 69 11.13 22.34 20.38
CA ILE A 69 10.63 21.04 20.86
C ILE A 69 9.11 20.97 20.72
N GLY A 70 8.40 22.00 21.19
CA GLY A 70 6.94 22.06 21.12
C GLY A 70 6.41 22.01 19.69
N ILE A 71 7.03 22.75 18.76
CA ILE A 71 6.64 22.77 17.34
C ILE A 71 6.85 21.39 16.70
N ILE A 72 7.98 20.74 16.97
CA ILE A 72 8.29 19.43 16.39
C ILE A 72 7.34 18.36 16.93
N ILE A 73 7.11 18.32 18.25
CA ILE A 73 6.19 17.36 18.85
C ILE A 73 4.78 17.56 18.29
N ALA A 74 4.30 18.81 18.21
CA ALA A 74 3.00 19.12 17.61
C ALA A 74 2.92 18.65 16.14
N GLY A 75 3.98 18.88 15.35
CA GLY A 75 4.06 18.43 13.96
C GLY A 75 4.04 16.91 13.82
N VAL A 76 4.76 16.19 14.69
CA VAL A 76 4.77 14.71 14.71
C VAL A 76 3.37 14.17 15.05
N PHE A 77 2.70 14.74 16.05
CA PHE A 77 1.33 14.36 16.38
C PHE A 77 0.36 14.66 15.23
N ALA A 78 0.46 15.83 14.60
CA ALA A 78 -0.38 16.18 13.45
C ALA A 78 -0.17 15.22 12.26
N ALA A 79 1.08 14.85 11.97
CA ALA A 79 1.40 13.88 10.93
C ALA A 79 0.87 12.47 11.24
N ALA A 80 1.00 12.04 12.51
CA ALA A 80 0.48 10.76 12.98
C ALA A 80 -1.06 10.72 12.91
N MET A 81 -1.75 11.75 13.40
CA MET A 81 -3.21 11.87 13.35
C MET A 81 -3.73 11.82 11.91
N SER A 82 -3.10 12.55 10.99
CA SER A 82 -3.46 12.53 9.55
C SER A 82 -3.41 11.12 8.96
N SER A 83 -2.43 10.31 9.36
CA SER A 83 -2.28 8.91 8.92
C SER A 83 -3.31 7.98 9.58
N ILE A 84 -3.57 8.17 10.87
CA ILE A 84 -4.54 7.38 11.63
C ILE A 84 -5.97 7.64 11.11
N ASP A 85 -6.36 8.91 10.95
CA ASP A 85 -7.67 9.32 10.44
C ASP A 85 -7.93 8.71 9.05
N SER A 86 -6.90 8.74 8.22
CA SER A 86 -6.85 8.14 6.91
C SER A 86 -7.12 6.62 6.92
N ILE A 87 -6.43 5.89 7.81
CA ILE A 87 -6.60 4.44 7.97
C ILE A 87 -8.00 4.11 8.51
N LEU A 88 -8.43 4.81 9.58
CA LEU A 88 -9.75 4.61 10.19
C LEU A 88 -10.87 4.86 9.18
N ASN A 89 -10.81 5.95 8.42
CA ASN A 89 -11.82 6.24 7.41
C ASN A 89 -11.91 5.17 6.31
N SER A 90 -10.75 4.66 5.87
CA SER A 90 -10.72 3.58 4.87
C SER A 90 -11.28 2.28 5.42
N MET A 91 -10.88 1.90 6.64
CA MET A 91 -11.36 0.69 7.31
C MET A 91 -12.87 0.75 7.61
N THR A 92 -13.35 1.88 8.12
CA THR A 92 -14.79 2.09 8.33
C THR A 92 -15.55 1.99 7.02
N THR A 93 -15.03 2.56 5.92
CA THR A 93 -15.69 2.48 4.61
C THR A 93 -15.78 1.03 4.13
N VAL A 94 -14.68 0.28 4.18
CA VAL A 94 -14.65 -1.15 3.82
C VAL A 94 -15.62 -1.95 4.69
N PHE A 95 -15.57 -1.78 6.01
CA PHE A 95 -16.46 -2.50 6.91
C PHE A 95 -17.93 -2.14 6.68
N THR A 96 -18.23 -0.86 6.43
CA THR A 96 -19.59 -0.40 6.22
C THR A 96 -20.16 -0.87 4.88
N LYS A 97 -19.41 -0.70 3.79
CA LYS A 97 -19.85 -1.04 2.43
C LYS A 97 -19.81 -2.54 2.16
N ASP A 98 -18.72 -3.21 2.52
CA ASP A 98 -18.50 -4.61 2.13
C ASP A 98 -19.11 -5.61 3.11
N ILE A 99 -19.27 -5.23 4.39
CA ILE A 99 -19.81 -6.12 5.43
C ILE A 99 -21.19 -5.63 5.88
N TYR A 100 -21.29 -4.43 6.44
CA TYR A 100 -22.53 -3.98 7.06
C TYR A 100 -23.68 -3.85 6.06
N GLU A 101 -23.47 -3.14 4.95
CA GLU A 101 -24.50 -2.97 3.93
C GLU A 101 -24.88 -4.31 3.29
N PHE A 102 -23.90 -5.16 2.96
CA PHE A 102 -24.15 -6.46 2.35
C PHE A 102 -24.97 -7.41 3.25
N TYR A 103 -24.61 -7.54 4.54
CA TYR A 103 -25.27 -8.50 5.44
C TYR A 103 -26.53 -7.96 6.11
N PHE A 104 -26.56 -6.67 6.45
CA PHE A 104 -27.63 -6.09 7.29
C PHE A 104 -28.57 -5.13 6.53
N LYS A 105 -28.20 -4.65 5.34
CA LYS A 105 -29.07 -3.80 4.51
C LYS A 105 -29.29 -4.40 3.12
N LYS A 106 -30.32 -5.24 3.03
CA LYS A 106 -30.72 -5.93 1.79
C LYS A 106 -31.29 -5.00 0.69
N ASP A 107 -31.63 -3.75 1.01
CA ASP A 107 -32.42 -2.84 0.14
C ASP A 107 -31.62 -1.71 -0.53
N ASN A 108 -30.30 -1.85 -0.76
CA ASN A 108 -29.48 -0.85 -1.48
C ASN A 108 -29.51 0.59 -0.93
N LYS A 109 -29.91 0.80 0.35
CA LYS A 109 -29.90 2.12 0.98
C LYS A 109 -28.57 2.36 1.68
N GLU A 110 -27.90 3.47 1.38
CA GLU A 110 -26.65 3.84 2.05
C GLU A 110 -26.78 3.85 3.58
N SER A 111 -25.79 3.34 4.29
CA SER A 111 -25.72 3.38 5.75
C SER A 111 -25.90 4.80 6.29
N SER A 112 -26.68 4.96 7.37
CA SER A 112 -26.77 6.27 8.04
C SER A 112 -25.42 6.68 8.60
N LEU A 113 -25.11 7.98 8.55
CA LEU A 113 -23.90 8.55 9.16
C LEU A 113 -23.70 8.11 10.61
N LYS A 114 -24.79 7.95 11.38
CA LYS A 114 -24.71 7.48 12.77
C LYS A 114 -24.10 6.08 12.88
N VAL A 115 -24.46 5.17 11.97
CA VAL A 115 -23.93 3.79 11.96
C VAL A 115 -22.44 3.82 11.60
N THR A 116 -22.08 4.58 10.58
CA THR A 116 -20.67 4.74 10.16
C THR A 116 -19.82 5.33 11.29
N MET A 117 -20.32 6.32 12.04
CA MET A 117 -19.63 6.88 13.20
C MET A 117 -19.44 5.85 14.33
N ILE A 118 -20.46 5.04 14.62
CA ILE A 118 -20.36 3.96 15.62
C ILE A 118 -19.30 2.93 15.19
N ILE A 119 -19.30 2.52 13.92
CA ILE A 119 -18.32 1.59 13.38
C ILE A 119 -16.90 2.16 13.54
N THR A 120 -16.67 3.45 13.22
CA THR A 120 -15.37 4.09 13.42
C THR A 120 -14.91 4.04 14.87
N VAL A 121 -15.79 4.33 15.82
CA VAL A 121 -15.46 4.28 17.26
C VAL A 121 -15.12 2.85 17.68
N VAL A 122 -15.90 1.85 17.25
CA VAL A 122 -15.65 0.44 17.56
C VAL A 122 -14.30 -0.01 17.00
N ILE A 123 -14.01 0.30 15.72
CA ILE A 123 -12.72 -0.02 15.10
C ILE A 123 -11.57 0.65 15.87
N GLY A 124 -11.72 1.92 16.24
CA GLY A 124 -10.71 2.66 17.00
C GLY A 124 -10.42 2.06 18.38
N VAL A 125 -11.47 1.67 19.12
CA VAL A 125 -11.34 1.01 20.43
C VAL A 125 -10.67 -0.36 20.30
N VAL A 126 -11.09 -1.16 19.30
CA VAL A 126 -10.50 -2.48 19.05
C VAL A 126 -9.02 -2.36 18.69
N MET A 127 -8.66 -1.45 17.79
CA MET A 127 -7.27 -1.18 17.42
C MET A 127 -6.42 -0.76 18.62
N THR A 128 -6.93 0.15 19.44
CA THR A 128 -6.24 0.61 20.65
C THR A 128 -6.05 -0.55 21.64
N GLY A 129 -7.06 -1.39 21.82
CA GLY A 129 -6.98 -2.59 22.66
C GLY A 129 -5.93 -3.58 22.17
N PHE A 130 -5.88 -3.86 20.86
CA PHE A 130 -4.85 -4.73 20.26
C PHE A 130 -3.44 -4.18 20.45
N ILE A 131 -3.26 -2.86 20.31
CA ILE A 131 -1.96 -2.23 20.52
C ILE A 131 -1.51 -2.39 21.98
N ILE A 132 -2.37 -2.08 22.94
CA ILE A 132 -2.05 -2.19 24.37
C ILE A 132 -1.70 -3.64 24.74
N MET A 133 -2.44 -4.63 24.22
CA MET A 133 -2.20 -6.05 24.50
C MET A 133 -0.94 -6.59 23.79
N GLY A 134 -0.71 -6.19 22.54
CA GLY A 134 0.35 -6.78 21.70
C GLY A 134 1.70 -6.08 21.80
N PHE A 135 1.75 -4.83 22.26
CA PHE A 135 2.92 -3.96 22.14
C PHE A 135 3.41 -3.36 23.47
N GLY A 136 2.96 -3.90 24.61
CA GLY A 136 3.40 -3.43 25.94
C GLY A 136 4.86 -3.73 26.33
N GLY A 137 5.68 -4.27 25.42
CA GLY A 137 7.08 -4.64 25.67
C GLY A 137 8.09 -3.78 24.91
N SER A 138 9.38 -3.89 25.26
CA SER A 138 10.50 -3.22 24.58
C SER A 138 10.68 -3.74 23.15
N ILE A 139 10.33 -2.92 22.17
CA ILE A 139 10.40 -3.24 20.73
C ILE A 139 11.74 -2.73 20.18
N LYS A 140 12.58 -3.62 19.64
CA LYS A 140 13.89 -3.26 19.05
C LYS A 140 13.79 -2.23 17.92
N SER A 141 12.78 -2.37 17.05
CA SER A 141 12.53 -1.49 15.91
C SER A 141 11.05 -1.56 15.53
N ILE A 142 10.33 -0.44 15.63
CA ILE A 142 8.90 -0.38 15.27
C ILE A 142 8.75 -0.55 13.76
N LEU A 143 9.69 0.00 12.99
CA LEU A 143 9.74 -0.12 11.54
C LEU A 143 9.80 -1.59 11.10
N ASP A 144 10.73 -2.37 11.66
CA ASP A 144 10.90 -3.77 11.26
C ASP A 144 9.70 -4.62 11.67
N LEU A 145 9.12 -4.34 12.83
CA LEU A 145 7.94 -5.06 13.30
C LEU A 145 6.76 -4.78 12.36
N VAL A 146 6.40 -3.51 12.17
CA VAL A 146 5.25 -3.12 11.32
C VAL A 146 5.48 -3.54 9.87
N GLY A 147 6.71 -3.37 9.37
CA GLY A 147 7.13 -3.81 8.04
C GLY A 147 6.92 -5.30 7.82
N ASN A 148 7.32 -6.13 8.78
CA ASN A 148 7.11 -7.58 8.73
C ASN A 148 5.63 -7.96 8.59
N TYR A 149 4.76 -7.43 9.44
CA TYR A 149 3.33 -7.78 9.38
C TYR A 149 2.68 -7.30 8.09
N ILE A 150 2.95 -6.06 7.66
CA ILE A 150 2.41 -5.55 6.40
C ILE A 150 2.90 -6.40 5.22
N SER A 151 4.18 -6.77 5.21
CA SER A 151 4.77 -7.52 4.11
C SER A 151 4.12 -8.89 3.88
N TYR A 152 3.71 -9.58 4.94
CA TYR A 152 3.04 -10.88 4.82
C TYR A 152 1.71 -10.80 4.09
N PHE A 153 0.93 -9.74 4.31
CA PHE A 153 -0.36 -9.55 3.65
C PHE A 153 -0.25 -8.88 2.28
N ALA A 154 0.67 -7.92 2.15
CA ALA A 154 0.85 -7.14 0.93
C ALA A 154 1.21 -8.02 -0.27
N GLY A 155 2.13 -8.98 -0.10
CA GLY A 155 2.57 -9.86 -1.18
C GLY A 155 1.45 -10.67 -1.82
N PRO A 156 0.76 -11.54 -1.06
CA PRO A 156 -0.35 -12.34 -1.58
C PRO A 156 -1.48 -11.50 -2.16
N ALA A 157 -1.80 -10.34 -1.55
CA ALA A 157 -2.80 -9.44 -2.10
C ALA A 157 -2.40 -8.93 -3.48
N THR A 158 -1.16 -8.45 -3.64
CA THR A 158 -0.63 -8.04 -4.95
C THR A 158 -0.64 -9.19 -5.95
N GLY A 159 -0.24 -10.40 -5.55
CA GLY A 159 -0.29 -11.59 -6.40
C GLY A 159 -1.71 -11.91 -6.91
N ALA A 160 -2.71 -11.82 -6.03
CA ALA A 160 -4.11 -12.00 -6.40
C ALA A 160 -4.61 -10.94 -7.38
N PHE A 161 -4.26 -9.66 -7.16
CA PHE A 161 -4.61 -8.58 -8.07
C PHE A 161 -3.96 -8.72 -9.45
N VAL A 162 -2.67 -9.06 -9.49
CA VAL A 162 -1.95 -9.31 -10.75
C VAL A 162 -2.59 -10.49 -11.49
N LEU A 163 -2.88 -11.58 -10.79
CA LEU A 163 -3.54 -12.74 -11.40
C LEU A 163 -4.89 -12.37 -12.03
N ALA A 164 -5.72 -11.62 -11.29
CA ALA A 164 -7.02 -11.16 -11.76
C ALA A 164 -6.92 -10.18 -12.94
N MET A 165 -5.94 -9.28 -12.94
CA MET A 165 -5.76 -8.27 -13.98
C MET A 165 -5.25 -8.86 -15.30
N PHE A 166 -4.37 -9.86 -15.24
CA PHE A 166 -3.63 -10.36 -16.41
C PHE A 166 -4.12 -11.71 -16.95
N THR A 167 -4.91 -12.47 -16.18
CA THR A 167 -5.26 -13.84 -16.56
C THR A 167 -6.77 -14.05 -16.67
N TYR A 168 -7.26 -14.39 -17.86
CA TYR A 168 -8.68 -14.73 -18.09
C TYR A 168 -9.08 -16.11 -17.53
N LYS A 169 -8.11 -16.93 -17.12
CA LYS A 169 -8.31 -18.24 -16.48
C LYS A 169 -8.41 -18.16 -14.95
N ALA A 170 -8.27 -16.97 -14.36
CA ALA A 170 -8.36 -16.79 -12.91
C ALA A 170 -9.81 -16.98 -12.45
N ASN A 171 -10.02 -17.83 -11.44
CA ASN A 171 -11.34 -18.12 -10.86
C ASN A 171 -11.37 -17.69 -9.40
N ASP A 172 -12.51 -17.19 -8.90
CA ASP A 172 -12.66 -16.71 -7.51
C ASP A 172 -12.08 -17.70 -6.49
N LYS A 173 -12.51 -18.97 -6.57
CA LYS A 173 -12.04 -20.04 -5.66
C LYS A 173 -10.54 -20.30 -5.79
N GLY A 174 -10.01 -20.32 -7.01
CA GLY A 174 -8.58 -20.58 -7.25
C GLY A 174 -7.69 -19.46 -6.72
N VAL A 175 -8.11 -18.22 -6.95
CA VAL A 175 -7.43 -17.02 -6.43
C VAL A 175 -7.50 -16.96 -4.90
N SER A 176 -8.66 -17.24 -4.28
CA SER A 176 -8.79 -17.27 -2.82
C SER A 176 -7.91 -18.35 -2.17
N ILE A 177 -7.87 -19.56 -2.75
CA ILE A 177 -6.99 -20.63 -2.25
C ILE A 177 -5.52 -20.22 -2.44
N GLY A 178 -5.16 -19.69 -3.62
CA GLY A 178 -3.82 -19.18 -3.88
C GLY A 178 -3.38 -18.11 -2.90
N PHE A 179 -4.27 -17.20 -2.51
CA PHE A 179 -4.02 -16.14 -1.53
C PHE A 179 -3.75 -16.72 -0.13
N ILE A 180 -4.58 -17.68 0.33
CA ILE A 180 -4.39 -18.35 1.63
C ILE A 180 -3.07 -19.13 1.63
N VAL A 181 -2.77 -19.85 0.55
CA VAL A 181 -1.51 -20.59 0.39
C VAL A 181 -0.31 -19.63 0.38
N GLY A 182 -0.42 -18.50 -0.31
CA GLY A 182 0.58 -17.45 -0.33
C GLY A 182 0.87 -16.86 1.05
N LEU A 183 -0.17 -16.63 1.85
CA LEU A 183 -0.03 -16.18 3.24
C LEU A 183 0.68 -17.22 4.10
N VAL A 184 0.19 -18.46 4.10
CA VAL A 184 0.69 -19.53 4.97
C VAL A 184 2.12 -19.92 4.58
N LEU A 185 2.36 -20.26 3.31
CA LEU A 185 3.69 -20.65 2.85
C LEU A 185 4.67 -19.47 2.90
N GLY A 186 4.24 -18.26 2.55
CA GLY A 186 5.08 -17.07 2.67
C GLY A 186 5.56 -16.84 4.10
N PHE A 187 4.67 -16.98 5.07
CA PHE A 187 5.02 -16.90 6.50
C PHE A 187 5.99 -18.01 6.92
N PHE A 188 5.73 -19.26 6.55
CA PHE A 188 6.62 -20.39 6.89
C PHE A 188 8.01 -20.26 6.28
N ILE A 189 8.10 -19.87 5.00
CA ILE A 189 9.39 -19.68 4.30
C ILE A 189 10.17 -18.54 4.93
N SER A 190 9.53 -17.40 5.19
CA SER A 190 10.16 -16.26 5.83
C SER A 190 10.79 -16.61 7.17
N ASN A 191 10.03 -17.28 8.04
CA ASN A 191 10.51 -17.68 9.37
C ASN A 191 11.60 -18.75 9.31
N LYS A 192 11.51 -19.71 8.36
CA LYS A 192 12.50 -20.80 8.25
C LYS A 192 13.85 -20.30 7.74
N TYR A 193 13.85 -19.39 6.78
CA TYR A 193 15.07 -18.89 6.13
C TYR A 193 15.52 -17.51 6.65
N ASN A 194 14.87 -16.98 7.69
CA ASN A 194 15.11 -15.62 8.21
C ASN A 194 15.20 -14.57 7.10
N VAL A 195 14.24 -14.62 6.18
CA VAL A 195 14.21 -13.71 5.03
C VAL A 195 13.91 -12.30 5.52
N SER A 196 14.62 -11.31 4.99
CA SER A 196 14.32 -9.90 5.28
C SER A 196 12.89 -9.55 4.86
N TRP A 197 12.22 -8.77 5.70
CA TRP A 197 10.83 -8.35 5.50
C TRP A 197 10.58 -7.63 4.18
N LEU A 198 11.63 -7.08 3.55
CA LEU A 198 11.60 -6.47 2.22
C LEU A 198 11.33 -7.47 1.09
N TRP A 199 11.72 -8.74 1.25
CA TRP A 199 11.56 -9.79 0.24
C TRP A 199 10.27 -10.59 0.41
N ASN A 200 9.68 -10.57 1.60
CA ASN A 200 8.44 -11.28 1.91
C ASN A 200 7.27 -10.95 0.97
N PRO A 201 7.04 -9.68 0.54
CA PRO A 201 6.00 -9.37 -0.43
C PRO A 201 6.22 -10.04 -1.78
N ALA A 202 7.46 -10.06 -2.27
CA ALA A 202 7.80 -10.70 -3.54
C ALA A 202 7.55 -12.20 -3.47
N ILE A 203 8.02 -12.86 -2.41
CA ILE A 203 7.81 -14.31 -2.18
C ILE A 203 6.32 -14.63 -2.11
N GLY A 204 5.56 -13.91 -1.29
CA GLY A 204 4.12 -14.11 -1.14
C GLY A 204 3.34 -13.88 -2.45
N ALA A 205 3.73 -12.87 -3.23
CA ALA A 205 3.13 -12.59 -4.53
C ALA A 205 3.41 -13.72 -5.53
N THR A 206 4.66 -14.19 -5.62
CA THR A 206 5.04 -15.29 -6.52
C THR A 206 4.31 -16.59 -6.18
N ILE A 207 4.23 -16.95 -4.89
CA ILE A 207 3.49 -18.15 -4.45
C ILE A 207 2.01 -18.03 -4.83
N THR A 208 1.41 -16.86 -4.57
CA THR A 208 -0.01 -16.63 -4.88
C THR A 208 -0.28 -16.69 -6.37
N LEU A 209 0.62 -16.17 -7.21
CA LEU A 209 0.52 -16.26 -8.66
C LEU A 209 0.56 -17.71 -9.14
N ILE A 210 1.52 -18.50 -8.65
CA ILE A 210 1.71 -19.90 -9.07
C ILE A 210 0.52 -20.75 -8.61
N PHE A 211 0.26 -20.80 -7.30
CA PHE A 211 -0.81 -21.64 -6.76
C PHE A 211 -2.19 -21.14 -7.18
N GLY A 212 -2.40 -19.82 -7.20
CA GLY A 212 -3.64 -19.22 -7.67
C GLY A 212 -3.94 -19.57 -9.13
N TYR A 213 -2.92 -19.56 -10.00
CA TYR A 213 -3.07 -20.00 -11.38
C TYR A 213 -3.38 -21.50 -11.48
N ILE A 214 -2.61 -22.35 -10.80
CA ILE A 214 -2.77 -23.81 -10.80
C ILE A 214 -4.18 -24.18 -10.33
N PHE A 215 -4.61 -23.69 -9.16
CA PHE A 215 -5.94 -23.98 -8.64
C PHE A 215 -7.05 -23.41 -9.51
N SER A 216 -6.84 -22.26 -10.15
CA SER A 216 -7.84 -21.71 -11.08
C SER A 216 -8.01 -22.58 -12.33
N VAL A 217 -6.93 -23.17 -12.85
CA VAL A 217 -6.99 -24.10 -13.99
C VAL A 217 -7.64 -25.42 -13.60
N ILE A 218 -7.33 -25.96 -12.42
CA ILE A 218 -7.91 -27.21 -11.91
C ILE A 218 -9.40 -27.06 -11.61
N LEU A 219 -9.79 -25.99 -10.90
CA LEU A 219 -11.18 -25.73 -10.49
C LEU A 219 -12.00 -25.05 -11.59
N LYS A 220 -11.75 -25.42 -12.85
CA LYS A 220 -12.30 -24.78 -14.05
C LYS A 220 -13.80 -24.53 -13.91
N LYS A 221 -14.19 -23.25 -13.87
CA LYS A 221 -15.59 -22.83 -13.89
C LYS A 221 -16.00 -22.60 -15.36
N ASN A 222 -17.20 -23.07 -15.74
CA ASN A 222 -17.78 -22.86 -17.06
C ASN A 222 -18.34 -21.42 -17.18
N HIS A 223 -17.46 -20.42 -17.13
CA HIS A 223 -17.82 -19.09 -17.57
C HIS A 223 -17.48 -18.93 -19.05
N LYS A 224 -18.30 -18.18 -19.80
CA LYS A 224 -17.97 -17.81 -21.19
C LYS A 224 -16.70 -16.99 -21.18
N VAL A 225 -15.65 -17.52 -21.82
CA VAL A 225 -14.31 -16.93 -21.82
C VAL A 225 -14.30 -15.53 -22.42
N ASP A 226 -15.19 -15.27 -23.39
CA ASP A 226 -15.23 -13.99 -24.11
C ASP A 226 -15.78 -12.83 -23.26
N ASP A 227 -16.67 -13.11 -22.30
CA ASP A 227 -17.16 -12.10 -21.35
C ASP A 227 -16.05 -11.67 -20.38
N ILE A 228 -15.21 -12.61 -19.94
CA ILE A 228 -14.14 -12.34 -18.96
C ILE A 228 -12.95 -11.64 -19.60
N LYS A 229 -12.59 -12.01 -20.84
CA LYS A 229 -11.46 -11.40 -21.56
C LYS A 229 -11.56 -9.87 -21.56
N LYS A 230 -12.78 -9.33 -21.74
CA LYS A 230 -13.03 -7.87 -21.75
C LYS A 230 -12.57 -7.15 -20.47
N TYR A 231 -12.61 -7.81 -19.32
CA TYR A 231 -12.24 -7.21 -18.03
C TYR A 231 -10.76 -7.38 -17.68
N THR A 232 -9.99 -8.16 -18.44
CA THR A 232 -8.52 -8.22 -18.30
C THR A 232 -7.87 -6.96 -18.84
N ALA A 233 -6.68 -6.61 -18.38
CA ALA A 233 -5.99 -5.39 -18.83
C ALA A 233 -5.77 -5.35 -20.35
N PHE A 234 -5.45 -6.49 -20.97
CA PHE A 234 -5.29 -6.59 -22.42
C PHE A 234 -6.62 -6.55 -23.17
N GLY A 235 -7.66 -7.21 -22.67
CA GLY A 235 -8.98 -7.14 -23.31
C GLY A 235 -9.64 -5.78 -23.16
N MET A 236 -9.47 -5.10 -22.03
CA MET A 236 -9.92 -3.73 -21.81
C MET A 236 -9.19 -2.76 -22.75
N ARG A 237 -7.87 -2.93 -22.92
CA ARG A 237 -7.10 -2.18 -23.94
C ARG A 237 -7.69 -2.34 -25.33
N ASN A 238 -7.93 -3.57 -25.78
CA ASN A 238 -8.49 -3.83 -27.10
C ASN A 238 -9.91 -3.27 -27.22
N HIS A 239 -10.71 -3.35 -26.16
CA HIS A 239 -12.06 -2.80 -26.11
C HIS A 239 -12.06 -1.28 -26.29
N LEU A 240 -11.23 -0.56 -25.54
CA LEU A 240 -11.11 0.90 -25.63
C LEU A 240 -10.63 1.36 -27.01
N ILE A 241 -9.64 0.67 -27.58
CA ILE A 241 -9.13 0.96 -28.93
C ILE A 241 -10.24 0.71 -29.97
N SER A 242 -10.99 -0.40 -29.86
CA SER A 242 -12.07 -0.73 -30.80
C SER A 242 -13.23 0.27 -30.77
N GLN A 243 -13.46 0.93 -29.64
CA GLN A 243 -14.50 1.96 -29.47
C GLN A 243 -14.01 3.38 -29.80
N GLY A 244 -12.73 3.55 -30.18
CA GLY A 244 -12.13 4.87 -30.39
C GLY A 244 -12.06 5.73 -29.12
N MET A 245 -12.19 5.12 -27.93
CA MET A 245 -12.07 5.80 -26.63
C MET A 245 -10.65 5.65 -26.08
N ASP A 246 -9.66 6.09 -26.85
CA ASP A 246 -8.26 6.00 -26.45
C ASP A 246 -7.87 7.11 -25.46
N LYS A 247 -8.50 8.29 -25.56
CA LYS A 247 -8.22 9.46 -24.74
C LYS A 247 -9.47 10.07 -24.12
N VAL A 248 -9.34 10.45 -22.85
CA VAL A 248 -10.31 11.30 -22.14
C VAL A 248 -9.56 12.54 -21.67
N ASP A 249 -10.08 13.73 -21.99
CA ASP A 249 -9.47 15.03 -21.65
C ASP A 249 -8.00 15.19 -22.12
N GLY A 250 -7.71 14.64 -23.31
CA GLY A 250 -6.37 14.68 -23.92
C GLY A 250 -5.36 13.74 -23.28
N VAL A 251 -5.78 12.89 -22.34
CA VAL A 251 -4.92 11.92 -21.65
C VAL A 251 -5.35 10.50 -21.96
N SER A 252 -4.37 9.64 -22.26
CA SER A 252 -4.65 8.25 -22.65
C SER A 252 -5.21 7.44 -21.49
N ILE A 253 -6.33 6.75 -21.68
CA ILE A 253 -6.92 5.85 -20.66
C ILE A 253 -6.59 4.38 -20.90
N VAL A 254 -5.91 4.09 -22.02
CA VAL A 254 -5.62 2.73 -22.45
C VAL A 254 -4.56 2.11 -21.52
N PRO A 255 -4.80 0.90 -20.96
CA PRO A 255 -3.80 0.17 -20.20
C PRO A 255 -2.49 0.00 -20.98
N PHE A 256 -1.34 0.19 -20.34
CA PHE A 256 0.00 0.14 -20.94
C PHE A 256 0.32 1.20 -21.99
N SER A 257 -0.54 2.18 -22.20
CA SER A 257 -0.16 3.36 -22.98
C SER A 257 0.68 4.30 -22.12
N LEU A 258 1.89 4.63 -22.58
CA LEU A 258 2.73 5.62 -21.92
C LEU A 258 2.32 7.01 -22.39
N GLY A 259 1.58 7.73 -21.55
CA GLY A 259 1.31 9.15 -21.75
C GLY A 259 2.48 10.00 -21.25
N LYS A 260 2.31 11.33 -21.35
CA LYS A 260 3.32 12.30 -20.94
C LYS A 260 3.63 12.19 -19.45
N GLN A 261 2.61 12.03 -18.61
CA GLN A 261 2.74 11.93 -17.16
C GLN A 261 3.52 10.68 -16.74
N GLU A 262 3.22 9.54 -17.35
CA GLU A 262 3.87 8.26 -17.07
C GLU A 262 5.34 8.30 -17.47
N LEU A 263 5.64 8.90 -18.63
CA LEU A 263 7.01 9.04 -19.12
C LEU A 263 7.86 9.96 -18.23
N ILE A 264 7.28 11.04 -17.70
CA ILE A 264 7.96 11.93 -16.73
C ILE A 264 8.35 11.14 -15.47
N VAL A 265 7.43 10.34 -14.93
CA VAL A 265 7.69 9.55 -13.72
C VAL A 265 8.74 8.46 -13.98
N LEU A 266 8.66 7.76 -15.11
CA LEU A 266 9.66 6.76 -15.48
C LEU A 266 11.04 7.38 -15.68
N ALA A 267 11.13 8.51 -16.40
CA ALA A 267 12.38 9.22 -16.59
C ALA A 267 12.98 9.66 -15.24
N PHE A 268 12.16 10.18 -14.32
CA PHE A 268 12.59 10.54 -12.98
C PHE A 268 13.21 9.35 -12.21
N PHE A 269 12.53 8.21 -12.18
CA PHE A 269 13.07 7.02 -11.50
C PHE A 269 14.33 6.44 -12.17
N ILE A 270 14.41 6.48 -13.50
CA ILE A 270 15.61 6.05 -14.24
C ILE A 270 16.79 6.95 -13.92
N ILE A 271 16.60 8.28 -13.96
CA ILE A 271 17.62 9.26 -13.60
C ILE A 271 18.09 9.04 -12.16
N GLN A 272 17.13 8.87 -11.24
CA GLN A 272 17.41 8.58 -9.83
C GLN A 272 18.26 7.31 -9.66
N TYR A 273 17.90 6.23 -10.35
CA TYR A 273 18.66 4.98 -10.32
C TYR A 273 20.09 5.18 -10.86
N ILE A 274 20.24 5.91 -11.97
CA ILE A 274 21.57 6.23 -12.53
C ILE A 274 22.41 7.04 -11.54
N ILE A 275 21.83 8.04 -10.88
CA ILE A 275 22.53 8.85 -9.86
C ILE A 275 22.99 7.97 -8.70
N LEU A 276 22.10 7.10 -8.18
CA LEU A 276 22.45 6.20 -7.07
C LEU A 276 23.53 5.19 -7.48
N PHE A 277 23.47 4.68 -8.71
CA PHE A 277 24.50 3.80 -9.26
C PHE A 277 25.84 4.52 -9.37
N LEU A 278 25.87 5.79 -9.79
CA LEU A 278 27.09 6.59 -9.86
C LEU A 278 27.68 6.90 -8.48
N ILE A 279 26.87 7.09 -7.44
CA ILE A 279 27.34 7.37 -6.07
C ILE A 279 27.97 6.13 -5.41
N GLN A 280 27.63 4.92 -5.88
CA GLN A 280 28.19 3.67 -5.35
C GLN A 280 29.62 3.37 -5.84
N PHE A 281 30.14 4.12 -6.82
CA PHE A 281 31.52 4.03 -7.33
C PHE A 281 32.32 5.28 -6.97
#